data_AF-A0A4Q3KQH3-F1
#
_entry.id   AF-A0A4Q3KQH3-F1
#
_cell.length_a   1.000
_cell.length_b   1.000
_cell.length_c   1.000
_cell.angle_alpha   90.00
_cell.angle_beta   90.00
_cell.angle_gamma   90.00
#
_symmetry.space_group_name_H-M   'P 1'
#
loop_
_entity.id
_entity.type
_entity.pdbx_description
1 polymer ?
#
loop_
_entity_poly.entity_id
_entity_poly.type
_entity_poly.pdbx_seq_one_letter_code
_entity_poly.pdbx_strand_id
1 'polypeptide(L)'
;MPLSEQDLQPLGSTFKPPSATYIARLEAETQHMLPPDYRVFLGKYGVCACAEYTSFAPSGGPRVDLNVFLGSDPDDSYDLIETYRGLKDRLPDGLLPFAFDPFGNAVCIDLGDNSYGRIYLWDHETESVVFVAKTFHTFLVMLAREP
;
A
#
# COMPACT_ATOMS: atom_id res chain seq x y z
N MET A 1 6.02 -19.70 1.13
CA MET A 1 5.33 -19.47 2.43
C MET A 1 4.65 -18.12 2.32
N PRO A 2 3.39 -17.95 2.76
CA PRO A 2 2.75 -16.63 2.74
C PRO A 2 3.56 -15.67 3.61
N LEU A 3 3.67 -14.42 3.16
CA LEU A 3 4.39 -13.41 3.90
C LEU A 3 3.74 -13.21 5.27
N SER A 4 4.57 -13.23 6.31
CA SER A 4 4.18 -12.94 7.67
C SER A 4 4.70 -11.57 8.08
N GLU A 5 4.08 -10.99 9.09
CA GLU A 5 4.54 -9.75 9.73
C GLU A 5 6.02 -9.76 10.21
N GLN A 6 6.64 -10.95 10.34
CA GLN A 6 8.06 -11.11 10.69
C GLN A 6 9.00 -10.89 9.50
N ASP A 7 8.45 -10.81 8.29
CA ASP A 7 9.22 -10.64 7.05
C ASP A 7 9.31 -9.18 6.62
N LEU A 8 8.77 -8.27 7.44
CA LEU A 8 8.84 -6.83 7.22
C LEU A 8 10.07 -6.27 7.93
N GLN A 9 10.72 -5.31 7.29
CA GLN A 9 11.81 -4.54 7.85
C GLN A 9 11.52 -3.04 7.75
N PRO A 10 11.92 -2.24 8.76
CA PRO A 10 11.92 -0.79 8.61
C PRO A 10 12.99 -0.37 7.59
N LEU A 11 12.78 0.76 6.92
CA LEU A 11 13.84 1.34 6.06
C LEU A 11 15.00 1.95 6.87
N GLY A 12 14.76 2.26 8.15
CA GLY A 12 15.77 2.73 9.09
C GLY A 12 16.11 1.67 10.15
N SER A 13 16.52 2.13 11.34
CA SER A 13 16.85 1.23 12.45
C SER A 13 15.64 0.62 13.16
N THR A 14 14.47 1.25 13.08
CA THR A 14 13.24 0.85 13.79
C THR A 14 11.99 1.25 13.00
N PHE A 15 10.88 0.56 13.24
CA PHE A 15 9.57 0.95 12.68
C PHE A 15 9.12 2.28 13.26
N LYS A 16 8.54 3.13 12.39
CA LYS A 16 8.03 4.46 12.74
C LYS A 16 6.54 4.53 12.39
N PRO A 17 5.66 3.95 13.23
CA PRO A 17 4.24 4.02 12.97
C PRO A 17 3.73 5.47 13.03
N PRO A 18 2.76 5.82 12.17
CA PRO A 18 2.16 7.15 12.18
C PRO A 18 1.42 7.41 13.49
N SER A 19 1.39 8.68 13.88
CA SER A 19 0.57 9.12 15.01
C SER A 19 -0.93 8.98 14.70
N ALA A 20 -1.77 8.92 15.74
CA ALA A 20 -3.22 8.94 15.58
C ALA A 20 -3.71 10.19 14.82
N THR A 21 -3.06 11.34 15.03
CA THR A 21 -3.34 12.59 14.31
C THR A 21 -3.02 12.48 12.82
N TYR A 22 -1.94 11.78 12.46
CA TYR A 22 -1.61 11.53 11.06
C TYR A 22 -2.67 10.66 10.39
N ILE A 23 -3.09 9.57 11.03
CA ILE A 23 -4.15 8.69 10.51
C ILE A 23 -5.47 9.47 10.35
N ALA A 24 -5.85 10.28 11.35
CA ALA A 24 -7.05 11.12 11.26
C ALA A 24 -6.96 12.14 10.12
N ARG A 25 -5.78 12.72 9.88
CA ARG A 25 -5.55 13.62 8.75
C ARG A 25 -5.70 12.90 7.41
N LEU A 26 -5.11 11.71 7.28
CA LEU A 26 -5.26 10.90 6.06
C LEU A 26 -6.74 10.60 5.77
N GLU A 27 -7.50 10.15 6.78
CA GLU A 27 -8.94 9.85 6.63
C GLU A 27 -9.76 11.10 6.29
N ALA A 28 -9.35 12.28 6.78
CA ALA A 28 -9.98 13.54 6.41
C ALA A 28 -9.65 13.97 4.97
N GLU A 29 -8.41 13.76 4.52
CA GLU A 29 -7.95 14.11 3.16
C GLU A 29 -8.59 13.20 2.10
N THR A 30 -8.72 11.90 2.38
CA THR A 30 -9.41 10.97 1.48
C THR A 30 -10.92 11.06 1.59
N GLN A 31 -11.44 11.70 2.65
CA GLN A 31 -12.87 11.70 3.01
C GLN A 31 -13.44 10.29 3.27
N HIS A 32 -12.57 9.30 3.54
CA HIS A 32 -12.95 7.91 3.78
C HIS A 32 -12.20 7.33 4.97
N MET A 33 -12.82 6.37 5.66
CA MET A 33 -12.18 5.63 6.75
C MET A 33 -11.29 4.51 6.20
N LEU A 34 -10.13 4.28 6.82
CA LEU A 34 -9.25 3.18 6.42
C LEU A 34 -9.85 1.81 6.78
N PRO A 35 -9.69 0.80 5.91
CA PRO A 35 -10.03 -0.59 6.24
C PRO A 35 -9.35 -1.02 7.55
N PRO A 36 -10.06 -1.67 8.49
CA PRO A 36 -9.53 -1.93 9.83
C PRO A 36 -8.22 -2.73 9.84
N ASP A 37 -8.07 -3.70 8.94
CA ASP A 37 -6.86 -4.51 8.79
C ASP A 37 -5.67 -3.68 8.29
N TYR A 38 -5.90 -2.84 7.28
CA TYR A 38 -4.88 -1.90 6.79
C TYR A 38 -4.51 -0.85 7.85
N ARG A 39 -5.49 -0.32 8.59
CA ARG A 39 -5.24 0.66 9.66
C ARG A 39 -4.35 0.09 10.76
N VAL A 40 -4.58 -1.16 11.18
CA VAL A 40 -3.75 -1.86 12.16
C VAL A 40 -2.33 -2.06 11.64
N PHE A 41 -2.19 -2.49 10.38
CA PHE A 41 -0.89 -2.64 9.73
C PHE A 41 -0.11 -1.32 9.68
N LEU A 42 -0.73 -0.28 9.14
CA LEU A 42 -0.12 1.05 9.02
C LEU A 42 0.30 1.58 10.40
N GLY A 43 -0.57 1.47 11.40
CA GLY A 43 -0.32 1.90 12.78
C GLY A 43 0.71 1.07 13.54
N LYS A 44 1.15 -0.07 13.00
CA LYS A 44 2.21 -0.91 13.59
C LYS A 44 3.56 -0.68 12.93
N TYR A 45 3.58 -0.53 11.61
CA TYR A 45 4.82 -0.57 10.84
C TYR A 45 5.22 0.79 10.28
N GLY A 46 4.26 1.64 9.88
CA GLY A 46 4.56 2.83 9.09
C GLY A 46 5.23 2.45 7.77
N VAL A 47 6.27 3.20 7.37
CA VAL A 47 7.06 2.87 6.18
C VAL A 47 7.86 1.59 6.43
N CYS A 48 7.71 0.60 5.56
CA CYS A 48 8.45 -0.66 5.64
C CYS A 48 8.60 -1.33 4.28
N ALA A 49 9.53 -2.27 4.18
CA ALA A 49 9.73 -3.12 3.01
C ALA A 49 9.74 -4.59 3.43
N CYS A 50 9.67 -5.49 2.46
CA CYS A 50 9.94 -6.91 2.71
C CYS A 50 11.45 -7.12 2.92
N ALA A 51 11.82 -8.03 3.82
CA ALA A 51 13.20 -8.41 4.11
C ALA A 51 13.87 -9.11 2.91
N GLU A 52 13.07 -9.88 2.19
CA GLU A 52 13.46 -10.62 0.99
C GLU A 52 12.65 -10.11 -0.21
N TYR A 53 13.17 -10.37 -1.40
CA TYR A 53 12.48 -10.07 -2.64
C TYR A 53 11.11 -10.76 -2.67
N THR A 54 10.08 -9.95 -2.88
CA THR A 54 8.69 -10.37 -2.75
C THR A 54 7.90 -9.85 -3.93
N SER A 55 7.08 -10.70 -4.53
CA SER A 55 6.22 -10.36 -5.66
C SER A 55 4.79 -10.86 -5.47
N PHE A 56 3.85 -10.32 -6.24
CA PHE A 56 2.44 -10.74 -6.30
C PHE A 56 1.96 -10.79 -7.76
N ALA A 57 0.87 -11.51 -8.03
CA ALA A 57 0.32 -11.64 -9.38
C ALA A 57 -1.08 -10.99 -9.48
N PRO A 58 -1.24 -9.80 -10.10
CA PRO A 58 -2.53 -9.16 -10.31
C PRO A 58 -3.40 -10.01 -11.25
N SER A 59 -4.58 -10.45 -10.79
CA SER A 59 -5.55 -11.25 -11.57
C SER A 59 -4.97 -12.48 -12.30
N GLY A 60 -3.89 -13.07 -11.75
CA GLY A 60 -3.19 -14.21 -12.38
C GLY A 60 -2.30 -13.84 -13.57
N GLY A 61 -2.05 -12.54 -13.79
CA GLY A 61 -1.10 -12.03 -14.77
C GLY A 61 0.37 -12.18 -14.34
N PRO A 62 1.30 -11.49 -15.03
CA PRO A 62 2.72 -11.48 -14.68
C PRO A 62 2.95 -11.04 -13.22
N ARG A 63 3.99 -11.59 -12.59
CA ARG A 63 4.38 -11.16 -11.24
C ARG A 63 4.90 -9.73 -11.27
N VAL A 64 4.54 -8.99 -10.23
CA VAL A 64 4.95 -7.62 -9.98
C VAL A 64 5.63 -7.57 -8.63
N ASP A 65 6.79 -6.92 -8.59
CA ASP A 65 7.59 -6.83 -7.39
C ASP A 65 7.00 -5.81 -6.43
N LEU A 66 7.10 -6.12 -5.15
CA LEU A 66 6.78 -5.16 -4.10
C LEU A 66 8.08 -4.53 -3.60
N ASN A 67 8.18 -3.21 -3.67
CA ASN A 67 9.34 -2.48 -3.18
C ASN A 67 9.11 -2.00 -1.74
N VAL A 68 8.10 -1.16 -1.52
CA VAL A 68 7.93 -0.43 -0.26
C VAL A 68 6.46 -0.19 0.05
N PHE A 69 6.10 -0.35 1.32
CA PHE A 69 4.84 0.13 1.89
C PHE A 69 5.01 1.56 2.40
N LEU A 70 4.03 2.40 2.10
CA LEU A 70 4.00 3.81 2.44
C LEU A 70 3.52 4.04 3.88
N GLY A 71 3.96 5.13 4.49
CA GLY A 71 3.71 5.44 5.90
C GLY A 71 3.74 6.94 6.19
N SER A 72 3.97 7.33 7.44
CA SER A 72 4.25 8.74 7.77
C SER A 72 5.76 8.96 7.63
N ASP A 73 6.15 9.81 6.69
CA ASP A 73 7.56 10.06 6.40
C ASP A 73 7.80 11.48 5.84
N PRO A 74 7.49 12.52 6.63
CA PRO A 74 7.42 13.90 6.15
C PRO A 74 8.75 14.45 5.60
N ASP A 75 9.86 13.78 5.87
CA ASP A 75 11.21 14.17 5.45
C ASP A 75 11.74 13.33 4.27
N ASP A 76 10.97 12.36 3.75
CA ASP A 76 11.38 11.43 2.70
C ASP A 76 10.29 11.20 1.63
N SER A 77 10.57 10.33 0.67
CA SER A 77 9.81 10.08 -0.55
C SER A 77 8.63 9.10 -0.38
N TYR A 78 8.43 8.57 0.84
CA TYR A 78 7.44 7.53 1.13
C TYR A 78 6.31 7.97 2.07
N ASP A 79 6.12 9.29 2.22
CA ASP A 79 4.96 9.83 2.93
C ASP A 79 3.67 9.54 2.16
N LEU A 80 2.77 8.82 2.83
CA LEU A 80 1.49 8.37 2.28
C LEU A 80 0.56 9.53 1.93
N ILE A 81 0.50 10.58 2.75
CA ILE A 81 -0.39 11.73 2.50
C ILE A 81 0.12 12.53 1.31
N GLU A 82 1.42 12.84 1.27
CA GLU A 82 2.00 13.58 0.14
C GLU A 82 1.96 12.75 -1.15
N THR A 83 2.18 11.43 -1.06
CA THR A 83 2.00 10.51 -2.20
C THR A 83 0.56 10.53 -2.73
N TYR A 84 -0.42 10.40 -1.84
CA TYR A 84 -1.83 10.49 -2.23
C TYR A 84 -2.13 11.83 -2.90
N ARG A 85 -1.67 12.95 -2.35
CA ARG A 85 -1.87 14.28 -2.94
C ARG A 85 -1.25 14.43 -4.32
N GLY A 86 -0.09 13.81 -4.56
CA GLY A 86 0.58 13.84 -5.86
C GLY A 86 -0.09 12.96 -6.92
N LEU A 87 -0.80 11.91 -6.51
CA LEU A 87 -1.42 10.94 -7.42
C LEU A 87 -2.95 11.07 -7.55
N LYS A 88 -3.64 11.72 -6.61
CA LYS A 88 -5.12 11.72 -6.53
C LYS A 88 -5.83 12.17 -7.80
N ASP A 89 -5.24 13.08 -8.58
CA ASP A 89 -5.85 13.60 -9.82
C ASP A 89 -5.69 12.64 -11.01
N ARG A 90 -4.86 11.60 -10.86
CA ARG A 90 -4.57 10.54 -11.85
C ARG A 90 -5.15 9.18 -11.45
N LEU A 91 -5.51 9.03 -10.18
CA LEU A 91 -6.10 7.82 -9.65
C LEU A 91 -7.62 7.84 -9.85
N PRO A 92 -8.24 6.68 -10.12
CA PRO A 92 -9.68 6.53 -9.97
C PRO A 92 -10.16 6.93 -8.56
N ASP A 93 -11.36 7.51 -8.49
CA ASP A 93 -11.97 7.95 -7.24
C ASP A 93 -11.99 6.85 -6.17
N GLY A 94 -11.63 7.22 -4.94
CA GLY A 94 -11.59 6.31 -3.79
C GLY A 94 -10.32 5.50 -3.64
N LEU A 95 -9.42 5.46 -4.64
CA LEU A 95 -8.15 4.75 -4.50
C LEU A 95 -7.13 5.53 -3.67
N LEU A 96 -6.58 4.85 -2.66
CA LEU A 96 -5.46 5.30 -1.86
C LEU A 96 -4.23 4.45 -2.19
N PRO A 97 -3.12 5.01 -2.72
CA PRO A 97 -1.87 4.27 -2.86
C PRO A 97 -1.32 3.95 -1.48
N PHE A 98 -0.89 2.70 -1.25
CA PHE A 98 -0.28 2.28 0.02
C PHE A 98 1.06 1.58 -0.14
N ALA A 99 1.47 1.25 -1.38
CA ALA A 99 2.78 0.69 -1.67
C ALA A 99 3.20 1.00 -3.11
N PHE A 100 4.49 0.84 -3.40
CA PHE A 100 5.04 0.94 -4.75
C PHE A 100 5.79 -0.33 -5.15
N ASP A 101 5.84 -0.58 -6.46
CA ASP A 101 6.86 -1.42 -7.07
C ASP A 101 8.15 -0.61 -7.37
N PRO A 102 9.25 -1.25 -7.83
CA PRO A 102 10.49 -0.54 -8.19
C PRO A 102 10.36 0.38 -9.43
N PHE A 103 9.30 0.24 -10.22
CA PHE A 103 9.09 0.95 -11.49
C PHE A 103 8.12 2.13 -11.37
N GLY A 104 7.63 2.41 -10.17
CA GLY A 104 6.75 3.55 -9.89
C GLY A 104 5.25 3.24 -9.99
N ASN A 105 4.86 1.98 -10.23
CA ASN A 105 3.46 1.57 -10.18
C ASN A 105 2.99 1.50 -8.73
N ALA A 106 1.76 1.95 -8.49
CA ALA A 106 1.20 2.02 -7.15
C ALA A 106 0.29 0.83 -6.87
N VAL A 107 0.46 0.21 -5.71
CA VAL A 107 -0.56 -0.70 -5.16
C VAL A 107 -1.52 0.15 -4.34
N CYS A 108 -2.78 0.12 -4.71
CA CYS A 108 -3.84 0.95 -4.15
C CYS A 108 -4.87 0.12 -3.41
N ILE A 109 -5.41 0.68 -2.33
CA ILE A 109 -6.57 0.17 -1.61
C ILE A 109 -7.75 1.08 -1.91
N ASP A 110 -8.88 0.49 -2.27
CA ASP A 110 -10.10 1.21 -2.56
C ASP A 110 -10.85 1.53 -1.26
N LEU A 111 -11.14 2.81 -1.04
CA LEU A 111 -11.86 3.32 0.12
C LEU A 111 -13.31 3.69 -0.20
N GLY A 112 -13.73 3.57 -1.46
CA GLY A 112 -15.09 3.84 -1.91
C GLY A 112 -16.07 2.71 -1.57
N ASP A 113 -17.35 3.05 -1.42
CA ASP A 113 -18.38 2.14 -0.90
C ASP A 113 -18.58 0.86 -1.75
N ASN A 114 -18.36 0.94 -3.07
CA ASN A 114 -18.62 -0.16 -4.00
C ASN A 114 -17.57 -1.28 -3.95
N SER A 115 -16.34 -0.93 -3.56
CA SER A 115 -15.19 -1.83 -3.61
C SER A 115 -14.27 -1.68 -2.40
N TYR A 116 -14.81 -1.18 -1.29
CA TYR A 116 -14.11 -0.95 -0.03
C TYR A 116 -13.19 -2.11 0.38
N GLY A 117 -11.92 -1.81 0.61
CA GLY A 117 -10.88 -2.73 1.01
C GLY A 117 -10.25 -3.56 -0.12
N ARG A 118 -10.76 -3.47 -1.37
CA ARG A 118 -10.16 -4.17 -2.51
C ARG A 118 -8.83 -3.53 -2.89
N ILE A 119 -7.93 -4.37 -3.37
CA ILE A 119 -6.57 -4.01 -3.74
C ILE A 119 -6.44 -4.03 -5.26
N TYR A 120 -5.85 -2.97 -5.80
CA TYR A 120 -5.59 -2.78 -7.21
C TYR A 120 -4.13 -2.42 -7.44
N LEU A 121 -3.60 -2.78 -8.60
CA LEU A 121 -2.36 -2.24 -9.12
C LEU A 121 -2.73 -1.14 -10.11
N TRP A 122 -2.24 0.07 -9.88
CA TRP A 122 -2.32 1.19 -10.80
C TRP A 122 -0.98 1.34 -11.53
N ASP A 123 -1.05 1.30 -12.86
CA ASP A 123 0.10 1.41 -13.74
C ASP A 123 0.41 2.88 -14.04
N HIS A 124 1.65 3.32 -13.79
CA HIS A 124 1.99 4.73 -13.84
C HIS A 124 2.09 5.32 -15.25
N GLU A 125 2.32 4.47 -16.26
CA GLU A 125 2.48 4.87 -17.66
C GLU A 125 1.12 4.99 -18.36
N THR A 126 0.24 4.02 -18.08
CA THR A 126 -1.07 3.89 -18.74
C THR A 126 -2.23 4.43 -17.93
N GLU A 127 -2.03 4.65 -16.63
CA GLU A 127 -3.04 5.02 -15.63
C GLU A 127 -4.19 4.00 -15.52
N SER A 128 -3.95 2.78 -15.98
CA SER A 128 -4.91 1.68 -15.89
C SER A 128 -4.85 1.01 -14.52
N VAL A 129 -5.96 0.40 -14.11
CA VAL A 129 -6.05 -0.34 -12.85
C VAL A 129 -6.38 -1.81 -13.08
N VAL A 130 -5.66 -2.69 -12.40
CA VAL A 130 -5.87 -4.13 -12.44
C VAL A 130 -6.17 -4.65 -11.05
N PHE A 131 -7.21 -5.49 -10.92
CA PHE A 131 -7.57 -6.11 -9.65
C PHE A 131 -6.46 -7.05 -9.15
N VAL A 132 -6.15 -6.97 -7.86
CA VAL A 132 -5.14 -7.80 -7.18
C VAL A 132 -5.80 -8.72 -6.16
N ALA A 133 -6.45 -8.15 -5.15
CA ALA A 133 -6.98 -8.90 -4.01
C ALA A 133 -8.26 -8.29 -3.46
N LYS A 134 -9.05 -9.10 -2.74
CA LYS A 134 -10.33 -8.64 -2.17
C LYS A 134 -10.19 -7.83 -0.89
N THR A 135 -9.11 -8.05 -0.13
CA THR A 135 -8.82 -7.37 1.13
C THR A 135 -7.31 -7.18 1.27
N PHE A 136 -6.91 -6.25 2.13
CA PHE A 136 -5.50 -6.06 2.48
C PHE A 136 -4.88 -7.34 3.08
N HIS A 137 -5.63 -8.03 3.96
CA HIS A 137 -5.18 -9.34 4.46
C HIS A 137 -4.93 -10.37 3.33
N THR A 138 -5.84 -10.51 2.36
CA THR A 138 -5.64 -11.42 1.23
C THR A 138 -4.42 -11.02 0.39
N PHE A 139 -4.19 -9.71 0.20
CA PHE A 139 -2.99 -9.23 -0.48
C PHE A 139 -1.71 -9.68 0.24
N LEU A 140 -1.61 -9.51 1.56
CA LEU A 140 -0.44 -9.97 2.31
C LEU A 140 -0.21 -11.49 2.18
N VAL A 141 -1.28 -12.29 2.17
CA VAL A 141 -1.18 -13.75 1.97
C VAL A 141 -0.73 -14.11 0.55
N MET A 142 -1.08 -13.31 -0.45
CA MET A 142 -0.69 -13.51 -1.85
C MET A 142 0.79 -13.19 -2.12
N LEU A 143 1.41 -12.37 -1.28
CA LEU A 143 2.83 -12.05 -1.39
C LEU A 143 3.66 -13.32 -1.31
N ALA A 144 4.41 -13.57 -2.38
CA ALA A 144 5.25 -14.74 -2.53
C ALA A 144 6.71 -14.30 -2.54
N ARG A 145 7.49 -14.90 -1.65
CA ARG A 145 8.94 -14.82 -1.69
C ARG A 145 9.45 -15.54 -2.92
N GLU A 146 10.41 -14.96 -3.59
CA GLU A 146 11.18 -15.68 -4.60
C GLU A 146 12.39 -16.35 -3.94
N PRO A 147 12.71 -17.60 -4.31
CA PRO A 147 13.80 -18.37 -3.72
C PRO A 147 15.19 -17.81 -4.04
#